data_AF-T0YTZ6-F1
#
_entry.id   AF-T0YTZ6-F1
#
_cell.length_a   1.000
_cell.length_b   1.000
_cell.length_c   1.000
_cell.angle_alpha   90.00
_cell.angle_beta   90.00
_cell.angle_gamma   90.00
#
_symmetry.space_group_name_H-M   'P 1'
#
loop_
_entity.id
_entity.type
_entity.pdbx_description
1 polymer ?
#
loop_
_entity_poly.entity_id
_entity_poly.type
_entity_poly.pdbx_seq_one_letter_code
_entity_poly.pdbx_strand_id
1 'polypeptide(L)'
;KVTGATGFLTEFVAKDAAGTMTVSGVLPGKIYQLALGEGEDFIAEHYAFIAADETVKFTMQTVGIGGAFFGGAGLILQKFVGPGNVFLHITGDVVEYNVTDDNPLEIDPGHIAGFDSSLKYKITFVDNIRTAMFGGVGLFLAKFEGNGKVVAHSV
;
A
#
# COMPACT_ATOMS: atom_id res chain seq x y z
N LYS A 1 0.06 27.88 -8.83
CA LYS A 1 0.26 27.46 -7.43
C LYS A 1 -0.37 28.53 -6.53
N VAL A 2 -1.59 28.32 -6.06
CA VAL A 2 -2.23 29.14 -5.01
C VAL A 2 -2.21 28.25 -3.78
N THR A 3 -1.33 28.58 -2.82
CA THR A 3 -1.08 27.91 -1.53
C THR A 3 -0.70 26.41 -1.61
N GLY A 4 0.51 26.06 -1.19
CA GLY A 4 1.13 24.71 -1.26
C GLY A 4 0.50 23.62 -0.41
N ALA A 5 -0.83 23.50 -0.43
CA ALA A 5 -1.58 22.37 0.10
C ALA A 5 -2.53 21.88 -1.01
N THR A 6 -2.20 20.77 -1.65
CA THR A 6 -3.17 20.04 -2.49
C THR A 6 -4.07 19.23 -1.55
N GLY A 7 -4.93 19.89 -0.76
CA GLY A 7 -6.01 19.32 0.08
C GLY A 7 -5.64 18.32 1.20
N PHE A 8 -4.56 17.56 1.07
CA PHE A 8 -4.25 16.37 1.89
C PHE A 8 -2.73 16.15 2.09
N LEU A 9 -1.86 16.91 1.41
CA LEU A 9 -0.41 16.80 1.54
C LEU A 9 0.21 18.12 1.99
N THR A 10 1.17 18.04 2.90
CA THR A 10 1.96 19.18 3.37
C THR A 10 3.38 19.04 2.85
N GLU A 11 3.87 20.08 2.17
CA GLU A 11 5.23 20.15 1.64
C GLU A 11 6.16 20.81 2.67
N PHE A 12 7.28 20.17 2.98
CA PHE A 12 8.29 20.69 3.90
C PHE A 12 9.60 20.92 3.14
N VAL A 13 10.12 22.15 3.19
CA VAL A 13 11.35 22.54 2.48
C VAL A 13 12.27 23.30 3.44
N ALA A 14 13.50 22.84 3.60
CA ALA A 14 14.54 23.58 4.29
C ALA A 14 15.07 24.70 3.38
N LYS A 15 15.03 25.96 3.83
CA LYS A 15 15.37 27.14 3.00
C LYS A 15 16.81 27.62 3.16
N ASP A 16 17.14 28.09 4.36
CA ASP A 16 18.38 28.86 4.59
C ASP A 16 19.52 28.01 5.16
N ALA A 17 19.20 26.84 5.73
CA ALA A 17 20.15 25.91 6.33
C ALA A 17 19.58 24.48 6.33
N ALA A 18 20.43 23.49 6.59
CA ALA A 18 19.99 22.12 6.80
C ALA A 18 18.96 22.05 7.95
N GLY A 19 17.85 21.37 7.71
CA GLY A 19 16.79 21.13 8.69
C GLY A 19 16.61 19.64 8.95
N THR A 20 16.11 19.30 10.13
CA THR A 20 15.73 17.93 10.48
C THR A 20 14.22 17.86 10.64
N MET A 21 13.59 16.89 9.99
CA MET A 21 12.19 16.57 10.17
C MET A 21 12.08 15.13 10.68
N THR A 22 11.22 14.92 11.67
CA THR A 22 10.87 13.59 12.16
C THR A 22 9.42 13.33 11.84
N VAL A 23 9.16 12.13 11.32
CA VAL A 23 7.81 11.63 11.03
C VAL A 23 7.62 10.27 11.70
N SER A 24 6.39 9.97 12.09
CA SER A 24 6.05 8.71 12.77
C SER A 24 4.66 8.25 12.38
N GLY A 25 4.43 6.94 12.47
CA GLY A 25 3.09 6.38 12.44
C GLY A 25 2.30 6.68 13.71
N VAL A 26 1.02 6.30 13.69
CA VAL A 26 0.07 6.50 14.80
C VAL A 26 -0.17 5.25 15.65
N LEU A 27 0.32 4.09 15.20
CA LEU A 27 0.19 2.78 15.87
C LEU A 27 1.55 2.08 15.93
N PRO A 28 1.74 1.09 16.82
CA PRO A 28 2.94 0.26 16.80
C PRO A 28 3.12 -0.43 15.45
N GLY A 29 4.27 -0.23 14.81
CA GLY A 29 4.53 -0.68 13.46
C GLY A 29 5.95 -0.40 13.01
N LYS A 30 6.19 -0.53 11.71
CA LYS A 30 7.50 -0.30 11.07
C LYS A 30 7.40 0.81 10.03
N ILE A 31 8.49 1.56 9.89
CA ILE A 31 8.71 2.43 8.74
C ILE A 31 9.32 1.58 7.63
N TYR A 32 8.62 1.51 6.50
CA TYR A 32 9.04 0.78 5.31
C TYR A 32 9.46 1.78 4.23
N GLN A 33 10.74 1.75 3.87
CA GLN A 33 11.31 2.64 2.85
C GLN A 33 11.28 1.92 1.49
N LEU A 34 10.67 2.57 0.51
CA LEU A 34 10.71 2.21 -0.89
C LEU A 34 11.65 3.17 -1.62
N ALA A 35 12.69 2.64 -2.27
CA ALA A 35 13.49 3.40 -3.22
C ALA A 35 12.97 3.08 -4.62
N LEU A 36 12.34 4.05 -5.28
CA LEU A 36 11.80 3.90 -6.62
C LEU A 36 12.74 4.54 -7.64
N GLY A 37 13.14 3.77 -8.65
CA GLY A 37 13.79 4.27 -9.86
C GLY A 37 12.86 5.10 -10.75
N GLU A 38 13.41 5.66 -11.82
CA GLU A 38 12.60 6.42 -12.78
C GLU A 38 11.58 5.51 -13.48
N GLY A 39 10.29 5.83 -13.33
CA GLY A 39 9.20 5.04 -13.91
C GLY A 39 8.84 3.77 -13.14
N GLU A 40 9.61 3.38 -12.13
CA GLU A 40 9.22 2.32 -11.20
C GLU A 40 8.05 2.79 -10.34
N ASP A 41 7.16 1.86 -10.02
CA ASP A 41 5.93 2.18 -9.31
C ASP A 41 5.53 1.13 -8.28
N PHE A 42 4.82 1.60 -7.27
CA PHE A 42 4.35 0.78 -6.16
C PHE A 42 2.96 1.24 -5.74
N ILE A 43 2.09 0.30 -5.43
CA ILE A 43 0.75 0.56 -4.93
C ILE A 43 0.73 0.26 -3.43
N ALA A 44 0.28 1.18 -2.60
CA ALA A 44 0.10 0.97 -1.16
C ALA A 44 -1.31 1.31 -0.71
N GLU A 45 -1.71 0.79 0.45
CA GLU A 45 -2.94 1.24 1.10
C GLU A 45 -2.86 2.73 1.49
N HIS A 46 -3.98 3.44 1.43
CA HIS A 46 -3.97 4.90 1.59
C HIS A 46 -3.53 5.42 2.96
N TYR A 47 -3.64 4.60 4.02
CA TYR A 47 -3.23 4.96 5.37
C TYR A 47 -1.74 4.72 5.64
N ALA A 48 -1.03 4.04 4.73
CA ALA A 48 0.38 3.75 4.91
C ALA A 48 1.28 4.97 4.62
N PHE A 49 0.88 5.94 3.79
CA PHE A 49 1.76 7.04 3.41
C PHE A 49 2.14 7.95 4.58
N ILE A 50 3.45 8.19 4.78
CA ILE A 50 3.95 9.21 5.71
C ILE A 50 4.68 10.35 4.99
N ALA A 51 5.62 10.01 4.10
CA ALA A 51 6.48 10.99 3.44
C ALA A 51 7.04 10.45 2.12
N ALA A 52 7.45 11.33 1.22
CA ALA A 52 8.21 10.98 0.03
C ALA A 52 9.07 12.17 -0.43
N ASP A 53 10.07 11.88 -1.25
CA ASP A 53 10.80 12.92 -1.99
C ASP A 53 9.86 13.66 -2.95
N GLU A 54 10.10 14.95 -3.20
CA GLU A 54 9.29 15.80 -4.10
C GLU A 54 9.17 15.22 -5.52
N THR A 55 10.18 14.45 -5.95
CA THR A 55 10.24 13.85 -7.29
C THR A 55 9.26 12.68 -7.49
N VAL A 56 8.73 12.11 -6.39
CA VAL A 56 7.77 11.01 -6.46
C VAL A 56 6.39 11.54 -6.85
N LYS A 57 5.80 10.96 -7.90
CA LYS A 57 4.44 11.26 -8.31
C LYS A 57 3.45 10.40 -7.54
N PHE A 58 2.38 11.04 -7.08
CA PHE A 58 1.33 10.45 -6.27
C PHE A 58 0.00 10.44 -7.03
N THR A 59 -0.72 9.32 -7.02
CA THR A 59 -2.09 9.25 -7.55
C THR A 59 -2.96 8.33 -6.70
N MET A 60 -4.10 8.83 -6.23
CA MET A 60 -5.10 7.99 -5.58
C MET A 60 -5.79 7.12 -6.64
N GLN A 61 -5.85 5.82 -6.39
CA GLN A 61 -6.58 4.86 -7.20
C GLN A 61 -7.74 4.32 -6.36
N THR A 62 -8.96 4.69 -6.74
CA THR A 62 -10.15 4.04 -6.19
C THR A 62 -10.41 2.76 -6.96
N VAL A 63 -10.33 1.62 -6.29
CA VAL A 63 -10.85 0.38 -6.85
C VAL A 63 -12.37 0.54 -6.95
N GLY A 64 -12.96 0.25 -8.11
CA GLY A 64 -14.39 0.46 -8.36
C GLY A 64 -15.29 -0.22 -7.31
N ILE A 65 -16.58 0.14 -7.28
CA ILE A 65 -17.58 -0.26 -6.27
C ILE A 65 -17.61 -1.78 -5.95
N GLY A 66 -17.18 -2.65 -6.87
CA GLY A 66 -17.03 -4.10 -6.64
C GLY A 66 -15.82 -4.54 -5.79
N GLY A 67 -14.79 -3.70 -5.66
CA GLY A 67 -13.63 -3.86 -4.77
C GLY A 67 -13.74 -3.05 -3.47
N ALA A 68 -14.85 -2.37 -3.23
CA ALA A 68 -15.06 -1.58 -2.00
C ALA A 68 -15.49 -2.44 -0.79
N PHE A 69 -15.65 -3.76 -0.96
CA PHE A 69 -16.19 -4.66 0.06
C PHE A 69 -15.10 -5.48 0.76
N PHE A 70 -14.08 -4.81 1.29
CA PHE A 70 -13.14 -5.41 2.25
C PHE A 70 -13.62 -5.10 3.67
N GLY A 71 -14.48 -5.96 4.22
CA GLY A 71 -14.91 -5.84 5.62
C GLY A 71 -15.69 -4.55 5.97
N GLY A 72 -16.18 -3.79 4.98
CA GLY A 72 -16.95 -2.55 5.17
C GLY A 72 -16.16 -1.24 5.02
N ALA A 73 -14.86 -1.27 4.67
CA ALA A 73 -14.04 -0.05 4.60
C ALA A 73 -13.56 0.35 3.17
N GLY A 74 -13.51 -0.58 2.22
CA GLY A 74 -12.97 -0.34 0.88
C GLY A 74 -11.45 -0.09 0.88
N LEU A 75 -10.71 -0.75 -0.02
CA LEU A 75 -9.29 -0.44 -0.21
C LEU A 75 -9.21 0.81 -1.08
N ILE A 76 -9.00 1.96 -0.44
CA ILE A 76 -8.44 3.12 -1.15
C ILE A 76 -6.96 2.84 -1.29
N LEU A 77 -6.52 2.72 -2.54
CA LEU A 77 -5.12 2.48 -2.89
C LEU A 77 -4.48 3.77 -3.38
N GLN A 78 -3.18 3.89 -3.18
CA GLN A 78 -2.37 4.99 -3.65
C GLN A 78 -1.23 4.43 -4.49
N LYS A 79 -1.04 5.00 -5.68
CA LYS A 79 0.08 4.65 -6.56
C LYS A 79 1.17 5.70 -6.45
N PHE A 80 2.38 5.24 -6.21
CA PHE A 80 3.60 6.03 -6.19
C PHE A 80 4.41 5.69 -7.44
N VAL A 81 4.94 6.71 -8.13
CA VAL A 81 5.82 6.53 -9.29
C VAL A 81 7.08 7.34 -9.08
N GLY A 82 8.22 6.68 -9.16
CA GLY A 82 9.52 7.29 -8.97
C GLY A 82 9.95 8.26 -10.10
N PRO A 83 11.15 8.85 -9.96
CA PRO A 83 12.19 8.45 -9.02
C PRO A 83 12.05 9.07 -7.62
N GLY A 84 12.61 8.40 -6.60
CA GLY A 84 12.75 8.93 -5.24
C GLY A 84 12.39 7.93 -4.15
N ASN A 85 12.52 8.36 -2.89
CA ASN A 85 12.15 7.57 -1.73
C ASN A 85 10.69 7.81 -1.36
N VAL A 86 10.01 6.73 -0.95
CA VAL A 86 8.69 6.76 -0.31
C VAL A 86 8.80 6.07 1.04
N PHE A 87 8.23 6.68 2.07
CA PHE A 87 8.21 6.15 3.43
C PHE A 87 6.77 5.82 3.82
N LEU A 88 6.55 4.54 4.11
CA LEU A 88 5.28 3.99 4.52
C LEU A 88 5.31 3.62 6.01
N HIS A 89 4.24 3.91 6.75
CA HIS A 89 3.95 3.29 8.03
C HIS A 89 3.18 1.99 7.80
N ILE A 90 3.67 0.89 8.34
CA ILE A 90 2.97 -0.38 8.30
C ILE A 90 2.75 -0.83 9.75
N THR A 91 1.48 -0.92 10.16
CA THR A 91 1.11 -1.32 11.53
C THR A 91 1.44 -2.79 11.76
N GLY A 92 2.02 -3.13 12.91
CA GLY A 92 2.47 -4.49 13.21
C GLY A 92 3.78 -4.88 12.54
N ASP A 93 3.94 -6.18 12.29
CA ASP A 93 5.11 -6.71 11.59
C ASP A 93 4.91 -6.70 10.08
N VAL A 94 5.99 -6.40 9.36
CA VAL A 94 6.04 -6.40 7.89
C VAL A 94 6.54 -7.75 7.40
N VAL A 95 5.81 -8.33 6.45
CA VAL A 95 6.21 -9.56 5.74
C VAL A 95 6.18 -9.30 4.25
N GLU A 96 7.25 -9.68 3.55
CA GLU A 96 7.35 -9.55 2.10
C GLU A 96 7.20 -10.91 1.43
N TYR A 97 6.38 -10.97 0.39
CA TYR A 97 6.18 -12.15 -0.44
C TYR A 97 6.62 -11.84 -1.86
N ASN A 98 7.46 -12.70 -2.41
CA ASN A 98 7.78 -12.69 -3.84
C ASN A 98 6.74 -13.52 -4.59
N VAL A 99 6.02 -12.87 -5.49
CA VAL A 99 5.06 -13.50 -6.39
C VAL A 99 5.77 -13.78 -7.70
N THR A 100 5.60 -15.00 -8.20
CA THR A 100 6.09 -15.44 -9.50
C THR A 100 4.98 -16.19 -10.22
N ASP A 101 5.07 -16.33 -11.54
CA ASP A 101 4.06 -17.07 -12.32
C ASP A 101 3.85 -18.51 -11.81
N ASP A 102 4.91 -19.15 -11.30
CA ASP A 102 4.86 -20.49 -10.72
C ASP A 102 4.37 -20.54 -9.26
N ASN A 103 4.32 -19.39 -8.59
CA ASN A 103 3.96 -19.26 -7.17
C ASN A 103 3.07 -18.02 -6.96
N PRO A 104 1.79 -18.09 -7.37
CA PRO A 104 0.82 -17.04 -7.11
C PRO A 104 0.56 -16.93 -5.60
N LEU A 105 0.13 -15.74 -5.16
CA LEU A 105 -0.19 -15.48 -3.75
C LEU A 105 -1.69 -15.27 -3.58
N GLU A 106 -2.30 -15.96 -2.62
CA GLU A 106 -3.63 -15.65 -2.10
C GLU A 106 -3.50 -15.18 -0.65
N ILE A 107 -4.07 -14.02 -0.34
CA ILE A 107 -3.96 -13.38 0.97
C ILE A 107 -5.27 -12.73 1.38
N ASP A 108 -5.55 -12.65 2.69
CA ASP A 108 -6.62 -11.79 3.19
C ASP A 108 -6.28 -10.34 2.80
N PRO A 109 -7.17 -9.67 2.05
CA PRO A 109 -6.89 -8.32 1.58
C PRO A 109 -6.70 -7.30 2.69
N GLY A 110 -7.25 -7.54 3.88
CA GLY A 110 -7.09 -6.68 5.04
C GLY A 110 -5.68 -6.63 5.59
N HIS A 111 -4.78 -7.52 5.14
CA HIS A 111 -3.37 -7.55 5.52
C HIS A 111 -2.44 -6.99 4.44
N ILE A 112 -2.96 -6.43 3.35
CA ILE A 112 -2.12 -5.89 2.26
C ILE A 112 -1.68 -4.47 2.62
N ALA A 113 -0.39 -4.28 2.86
CA ALA A 113 0.21 -2.94 2.98
C ALA A 113 0.48 -2.31 1.62
N GLY A 114 0.89 -3.12 0.63
CA GLY A 114 1.16 -2.67 -0.73
C GLY A 114 1.78 -3.74 -1.62
N PHE A 115 2.00 -3.44 -2.88
CA PHE A 115 2.52 -4.37 -3.89
C PHE A 115 3.05 -3.64 -5.14
N ASP A 116 3.92 -4.31 -5.89
CA ASP A 116 4.43 -3.80 -7.17
C ASP A 116 3.30 -3.70 -8.20
N SER A 117 3.20 -2.58 -8.93
CA SER A 117 2.09 -2.38 -9.88
C SER A 117 2.16 -3.28 -11.12
N SER A 118 3.27 -4.02 -11.31
CA SER A 118 3.41 -5.06 -12.33
C SER A 118 2.51 -6.26 -12.07
N LEU A 119 2.12 -6.49 -10.80
CA LEU A 119 1.29 -7.63 -10.41
C LEU A 119 -0.16 -7.43 -10.85
N LYS A 120 -0.74 -8.49 -11.40
CA LYS A 120 -2.18 -8.58 -11.61
C LYS A 120 -2.81 -9.03 -10.31
N TYR A 121 -3.89 -8.37 -9.89
CA TYR A 121 -4.64 -8.80 -8.73
C TYR A 121 -6.14 -8.82 -8.97
N LYS A 122 -6.82 -9.72 -8.26
CA LYS A 122 -8.29 -9.82 -8.25
C LYS A 122 -8.78 -10.19 -6.86
N ILE A 123 -9.97 -9.71 -6.52
CA ILE A 123 -10.65 -10.04 -5.27
C ILE A 123 -11.72 -11.06 -5.56
N THR A 124 -11.70 -12.16 -4.82
CA THR A 124 -12.64 -13.27 -4.97
C THR A 124 -13.37 -13.54 -3.66
N PHE A 125 -14.67 -13.78 -3.74
CA PHE A 125 -15.45 -14.26 -2.60
C PHE A 125 -15.13 -15.73 -2.32
N VAL A 126 -15.06 -16.11 -1.05
CA VAL A 126 -14.85 -17.50 -0.65
C VAL A 126 -16.20 -18.23 -0.66
N ASP A 127 -16.38 -19.18 -1.58
CA ASP A 127 -17.65 -19.88 -1.84
C ASP A 127 -18.29 -20.55 -0.60
N ASN A 128 -17.48 -20.92 0.40
CA ASN A 128 -17.95 -21.55 1.63
C ASN A 128 -17.92 -20.57 2.81
N ILE A 129 -19.05 -19.88 3.03
CA ILE A 129 -19.25 -18.93 4.14
C ILE A 129 -18.96 -19.57 5.51
N ARG A 130 -19.22 -20.87 5.69
CA ARG A 130 -18.88 -21.55 6.96
C ARG A 130 -17.37 -21.63 7.14
N THR A 131 -16.62 -21.95 6.09
CA THR A 131 -15.15 -21.94 6.12
C THR A 131 -14.62 -20.54 6.34
N ALA A 132 -15.21 -19.52 5.74
CA ALA A 132 -14.79 -18.14 5.95
C ALA A 132 -15.02 -17.68 7.41
N MET A 133 -16.21 -17.91 7.96
CA MET A 133 -16.55 -17.47 9.31
C MET A 133 -15.84 -18.27 10.42
N PHE A 134 -15.60 -19.57 10.23
CA PHE A 134 -15.03 -20.44 11.26
C PHE A 134 -13.56 -20.82 11.02
N GLY A 135 -13.01 -20.55 9.83
CA GLY A 135 -11.62 -20.85 9.46
C GLY A 135 -10.67 -19.67 9.64
N GLY A 136 -11.16 -18.49 10.00
CA GLY A 136 -10.34 -17.29 10.21
C GLY A 136 -9.83 -16.64 8.92
N VAL A 137 -10.31 -17.09 7.77
CA VAL A 137 -10.03 -16.50 6.45
C VAL A 137 -11.25 -15.66 6.11
N GLY A 138 -11.14 -14.35 5.97
CA GLY A 138 -12.29 -13.49 5.70
C GLY A 138 -13.15 -13.93 4.51
N LEU A 139 -14.29 -13.26 4.28
CA LEU A 139 -15.19 -13.58 3.17
C LEU A 139 -14.56 -13.35 1.78
N PHE A 140 -13.39 -12.72 1.72
CA PHE A 140 -12.71 -12.32 0.49
C PHE A 140 -11.23 -12.70 0.54
N LEU A 141 -10.70 -13.08 -0.62
CA LEU A 141 -9.27 -13.29 -0.85
C LEU A 141 -8.80 -12.38 -1.98
N ALA A 142 -7.61 -11.81 -1.84
CA ALA A 142 -6.89 -11.17 -2.92
C ALA A 142 -5.93 -12.18 -3.54
N LYS A 143 -6.05 -12.42 -4.84
CA LYS A 143 -5.13 -13.25 -5.60
C LYS A 143 -4.20 -12.38 -6.43
N PHE A 144 -2.90 -12.58 -6.28
CA PHE A 144 -1.83 -11.94 -7.04
C PHE A 144 -1.15 -12.93 -7.99
N GLU A 145 -0.91 -12.48 -9.23
CA GLU A 145 -0.27 -13.23 -10.30
C GLU A 145 0.71 -12.32 -11.07
N GLY A 146 1.80 -12.88 -11.60
CA GLY A 146 2.85 -12.15 -12.30
C GLY A 146 4.20 -12.26 -11.60
N ASN A 147 5.08 -11.28 -11.82
CA ASN A 147 6.39 -11.19 -11.16
C ASN A 147 6.51 -9.86 -10.42
N GLY A 148 6.70 -9.93 -9.11
CA GLY A 148 6.78 -8.76 -8.24
C GLY A 148 6.62 -9.12 -6.77
N LYS A 149 6.55 -8.09 -5.94
CA LYS A 149 6.47 -8.19 -4.49
C LYS A 149 5.09 -7.78 -3.98
N VAL A 150 4.61 -8.50 -2.96
CA VAL A 150 3.51 -8.08 -2.09
C VAL A 150 4.05 -7.87 -0.68
N VAL A 151 3.73 -6.72 -0.09
CA VAL A 151 4.07 -6.37 1.29
C VAL A 151 2.81 -6.48 2.13
N ALA A 152 2.88 -7.30 3.17
CA ALA A 152 1.78 -7.58 4.07
C ALA A 152 2.10 -7.13 5.51
N HIS A 153 1.03 -6.95 6.30
CA HIS A 153 1.12 -6.63 7.72
C HIS A 153 0.40 -7.65 8.61
N SER A 154 0.84 -7.77 9.86
CA SER A 154 0.34 -8.79 10.80
C SER A 154 -0.94 -8.42 11.55
N VAL A 155 -1.47 -7.22 11.34
CA VAL A 155 -2.64 -6.68 12.05
C VAL A 155 -3.86 -6.65 11.15
#